data_AF-A0A3D3B3I5-F1
#
_entry.id   AF-A0A3D3B3I5-F1
#
_cell.length_a   1.000
_cell.length_b   1.000
_cell.length_c   1.000
_cell.angle_alpha   90.00
_cell.angle_beta   90.00
_cell.angle_gamma   90.00
#
_symmetry.space_group_name_H-M   'P 1'
#
loop_
_entity.id
_entity.type
_entity.pdbx_description
1 polymer ?
#
loop_
_entity_poly.entity_id
_entity_poly.type
_entity_poly.pdbx_seq_one_letter_code
_entity_poly.pdbx_strand_id
1 'polypeptide(L)'
;MLIDLLAFLPWYLHFMFPLDLRILSVFRLFRLLKLVRYSPVLQTLCVLADEYRVLLGALLVILVLLLFASTAMYMLERGAQPDKFGSIPAAAW
;
A
#
# COMPACT_ATOMS: atom_id res chain seq x y z
N MET A 1 20.06 11.21 -7.66
CA MET A 1 20.28 11.30 -9.12
C MET A 1 19.16 10.66 -9.92
N LEU A 2 18.87 9.35 -9.80
CA LEU A 2 17.72 8.73 -10.49
C LEU A 2 16.35 9.33 -10.10
N ILE A 3 16.14 9.60 -8.80
CA ILE A 3 14.90 10.20 -8.27
C ILE A 3 14.73 11.65 -8.74
N ASP A 4 15.83 12.38 -8.90
CA ASP A 4 15.81 13.76 -9.40
C ASP A 4 15.37 13.83 -10.86
N LEU A 5 15.83 12.87 -11.67
CA LEU A 5 15.45 12.71 -13.07
C LEU A 5 13.96 12.35 -13.21
N LEU A 6 13.49 11.39 -12.42
CA LEU A 6 12.07 10.98 -12.36
C LEU A 6 11.14 12.12 -11.90
N ALA A 7 11.61 12.99 -11.00
CA ALA A 7 10.82 14.14 -10.53
C ALA A 7 10.71 15.29 -11.57
N PHE A 8 11.56 15.31 -12.60
CA PHE A 8 11.50 16.28 -13.70
C PHE A 8 10.79 15.72 -14.94
N LEU A 9 10.82 14.39 -15.12
CA LEU A 9 10.18 13.64 -16.19
C LEU A 9 8.71 14.01 -16.47
N PRO A 10 7.81 14.17 -15.47
CA PRO A 10 6.41 14.50 -15.75
C PRO A 10 6.22 15.84 -16.45
N TRP A 11 7.08 16.84 -16.17
CA TRP A 11 7.00 18.14 -16.84
C TRP A 11 7.42 18.02 -18.32
N TYR A 12 8.44 17.22 -18.59
CA TYR A 12 8.93 16.95 -19.94
C TYR A 12 7.96 16.10 -20.77
N LEU A 13 7.37 15.05 -20.18
CA LEU A 13 6.40 14.18 -20.84
C LEU A 13 5.09 14.90 -21.18
N HIS A 14 4.65 15.83 -20.33
CA HIS A 14 3.46 16.65 -20.59
C HIS A 14 3.62 17.55 -21.82
N PHE A 15 4.85 17.97 -22.12
CA PHE A 15 5.15 18.81 -23.28
C PHE A 15 5.24 18.00 -24.59
N MET A 16 5.68 16.74 -24.53
CA MET A 16 5.93 15.92 -25.73
C MET A 16 4.76 15.02 -26.17
N PHE A 17 3.84 14.64 -25.27
CA PHE A 17 2.73 13.75 -25.61
C PHE A 17 1.39 14.26 -25.07
N PRO A 18 0.31 14.25 -25.87
CA PRO A 18 -1.07 14.44 -25.39
C PRO A 18 -1.58 13.16 -24.71
N LEU A 19 -0.82 12.65 -23.74
CA LEU A 19 -1.19 11.51 -22.91
C LEU A 19 -2.18 11.97 -21.83
N ASP A 20 -3.09 11.07 -21.45
CA ASP A 20 -4.13 11.32 -20.46
C ASP A 20 -3.52 11.89 -19.16
N LEU A 21 -3.92 13.13 -18.84
CA LEU A 21 -3.34 13.99 -17.80
C LEU A 21 -3.41 13.37 -16.39
N ARG A 22 -4.30 12.39 -16.22
CA ARG A 22 -4.55 11.69 -14.96
C ARG A 22 -3.34 10.88 -14.53
N ILE A 23 -2.73 10.13 -15.46
CA ILE A 23 -1.58 9.28 -15.15
C ILE A 23 -0.34 10.16 -14.89
N LEU A 24 -0.13 11.21 -15.69
CA LEU A 24 0.94 12.19 -15.47
C LEU A 24 0.80 12.94 -14.13
N SER A 25 -0.41 13.10 -13.62
CA SER A 25 -0.63 13.73 -12.32
C SER A 25 -0.08 12.90 -11.17
N VAL A 26 -0.15 11.56 -11.27
CA VAL A 26 0.45 10.64 -10.30
C VAL A 26 1.98 10.76 -10.33
N PHE A 27 2.58 11.01 -11.50
CA PHE A 27 4.03 11.19 -11.59
C PHE A 27 4.57 12.40 -10.80
N ARG A 28 3.73 13.41 -10.48
CA ARG A 28 4.14 14.49 -9.57
C ARG A 28 4.40 14.00 -8.15
N LEU A 29 3.78 12.90 -7.72
CA LEU A 29 4.02 12.29 -6.41
C LEU A 29 5.46 11.75 -6.29
N PHE A 30 6.15 11.44 -7.39
CA PHE A 30 7.59 11.09 -7.33
C PHE A 30 8.44 12.24 -6.75
N ARG A 31 7.97 13.49 -6.81
CA ARG A 31 8.64 14.62 -6.13
C ARG A 31 8.52 14.51 -4.60
N LEU A 32 7.49 13.84 -4.05
CA LEU A 32 7.41 13.57 -2.61
C LEU A 32 8.53 12.63 -2.15
N LEU A 33 9.04 11.75 -3.02
CA LEU A 33 10.21 10.92 -2.72
C LEU A 33 11.48 11.77 -2.49
N LYS A 34 11.55 13.01 -2.99
CA LYS A 34 12.62 13.94 -2.57
C LYS A 34 12.50 14.29 -1.09
N LEU A 35 11.29 14.54 -0.57
CA LEU A 35 11.09 14.87 0.85
C LEU A 35 11.56 13.74 1.77
N VAL A 36 11.38 12.48 1.34
CA VAL A 36 11.90 11.28 2.02
C VAL A 36 13.41 11.33 2.22
N ARG A 37 14.15 11.93 1.29
CA ARG A 37 15.61 11.99 1.35
C ARG A 37 16.17 13.14 2.18
N TYR A 38 15.47 14.28 2.19
CA TYR A 38 15.90 15.49 2.90
C TYR A 38 15.38 15.58 4.34
N SER A 39 14.38 14.77 4.72
CA SER A 39 13.91 14.72 6.09
C SER A 39 14.66 13.65 6.90
N PRO A 40 15.41 14.01 7.95
CA PRO A 40 16.08 13.03 8.81
C PRO A 40 15.09 12.06 9.48
N VAL A 41 13.83 12.46 9.67
CA VAL A 41 12.74 11.62 10.21
C VAL A 41 12.30 10.52 9.23
N LEU A 42 12.49 10.74 7.92
CA LEU A 42 12.15 9.73 6.92
C LEU A 42 13.31 8.76 6.67
N GLN A 43 14.54 9.15 6.98
CA GLN A 43 15.69 8.23 7.00
C GLN A 43 15.58 7.20 8.13
N THR A 44 15.01 7.56 9.28
CA THR A 44 14.72 6.58 10.34
C THR A 44 13.65 5.56 9.92
N LEU A 45 12.73 5.91 9.01
CA LEU A 45 11.81 4.93 8.40
C LEU A 45 12.53 3.93 7.48
N CYS A 46 13.67 4.28 6.88
CA CYS A 46 14.46 3.29 6.15
C CYS A 46 15.03 2.20 7.09
N VAL A 47 15.19 2.47 8.39
CA VAL A 47 15.58 1.43 9.34
C VAL A 47 14.48 0.39 9.51
N LEU A 48 13.18 0.77 9.40
CA LEU A 48 12.09 -0.20 9.32
C LEU A 48 12.18 -1.09 8.07
N ALA A 49 12.76 -0.60 6.98
CA ALA A 49 12.99 -1.42 5.79
C ALA A 49 14.07 -2.48 6.02
N ASP A 50 14.97 -2.27 6.98
CA ASP A 50 15.96 -3.28 7.39
C ASP A 50 15.32 -4.37 8.27
N GLU A 51 14.32 -3.99 9.08
CA GLU A 51 13.48 -4.92 9.85
C GLU A 51 12.29 -5.52 9.07
N TYR A 52 12.27 -5.40 7.73
CA TYR A 52 11.16 -5.89 6.90
C TYR A 52 10.82 -7.37 7.13
N ARG A 53 11.79 -8.20 7.55
CA ARG A 53 11.58 -9.62 7.85
C ARG A 53 10.70 -9.81 9.09
N VAL A 54 10.92 -9.00 10.12
CA VAL A 54 10.12 -9.04 11.35
C VAL A 54 8.71 -8.54 11.06
N LEU A 55 8.60 -7.43 10.31
CA LEU A 55 7.31 -6.89 9.86
C LEU A 55 6.53 -7.90 9.01
N LEU A 56 7.19 -8.58 8.06
CA LEU A 56 6.57 -9.62 7.24
C LEU A 56 6.12 -10.82 8.09
N GLY A 57 6.92 -11.22 9.08
CA GLY A 57 6.54 -12.28 10.01
C GLY A 57 5.30 -11.92 10.82
N ALA A 58 5.26 -10.72 11.41
CA ALA A 58 4.11 -10.22 12.14
C ALA A 58 2.86 -10.10 11.25
N LEU A 59 3.02 -9.58 10.03
CA LEU A 59 1.95 -9.49 9.03
C LEU A 59 1.38 -10.88 8.71
N LEU A 60 2.23 -11.89 8.51
CA LEU A 60 1.78 -13.26 8.24
C LEU A 60 0.99 -13.85 9.42
N VAL A 61 1.47 -13.66 10.65
CA VAL A 61 0.75 -14.12 11.84
C VAL A 61 -0.63 -13.45 11.93
N ILE A 62 -0.70 -12.14 11.75
CA ILE A 62 -1.97 -11.40 11.74
C ILE A 62 -2.90 -11.90 10.64
N LEU A 63 -2.38 -12.14 9.43
CA LEU A 63 -3.16 -12.62 8.30
C LEU A 63 -3.72 -14.03 8.55
N VAL A 64 -2.93 -14.93 9.12
CA VAL A 64 -3.38 -16.28 9.52
C VAL A 64 -4.47 -16.16 10.57
N LEU A 65 -4.27 -15.37 11.63
CA LEU A 65 -5.26 -15.17 12.68
C LEU A 65 -6.56 -14.56 12.12
N LEU A 66 -6.46 -13.59 11.22
CA LEU A 66 -7.59 -12.97 10.54
C LEU A 66 -8.39 -13.99 9.73
N LEU A 67 -7.71 -14.87 8.98
CA LEU A 67 -8.37 -15.93 8.21
C LEU A 67 -9.06 -16.95 9.13
N PHE A 68 -8.43 -17.34 10.24
CA PHE A 68 -9.04 -18.22 11.23
C PHE A 68 -10.27 -17.58 11.88
N ALA A 69 -10.17 -16.32 12.30
CA ALA A 69 -11.26 -15.58 12.91
C ALA A 69 -12.42 -15.37 11.92
N SER A 70 -12.12 -14.97 10.69
CA SER A 70 -13.09 -14.82 9.61
C SER A 70 -13.79 -16.14 9.28
N THR A 71 -13.04 -17.26 9.23
CA THR A 71 -13.62 -18.59 8.99
C THR A 71 -14.53 -19.03 10.15
N ALA A 72 -14.12 -18.77 11.39
CA ALA A 72 -14.93 -19.07 12.57
C ALA A 72 -16.23 -18.25 12.60
N MET A 73 -16.14 -16.94 12.35
CA MET A 73 -17.29 -16.04 12.23
C MET A 73 -18.22 -16.48 11.11
N TYR A 74 -17.67 -16.81 9.94
CA TYR A 74 -18.44 -17.37 8.83
C TYR A 74 -19.18 -18.64 9.23
N MET A 75 -18.54 -19.59 9.93
CA MET A 75 -19.21 -20.83 10.34
C MET A 75 -20.31 -20.61 11.38
N LEU A 76 -20.14 -19.66 12.30
CA LEU A 76 -21.09 -19.39 13.39
C LEU A 76 -22.26 -18.51 12.94
N GLU A 77 -22.01 -17.48 12.14
CA GLU A 77 -22.99 -16.43 11.82
C GLU A 77 -23.57 -16.52 10.41
N ARG A 78 -23.07 -17.39 9.52
CA ARG A 78 -23.65 -17.58 8.17
C ARG A 78 -25.14 -17.92 8.18
N GLY A 79 -25.63 -18.55 9.25
CA GLY A 79 -27.05 -18.92 9.40
C GLY A 79 -27.94 -17.77 9.87
N ALA A 80 -27.38 -16.75 10.53
CA ALA A 80 -28.11 -15.64 11.16
C ALA A 80 -27.98 -14.31 10.40
N GLN A 81 -26.85 -14.06 9.72
CA GLN A 81 -26.61 -12.84 8.93
C GLN A 81 -25.91 -13.14 7.59
N PRO A 82 -26.64 -13.67 6.59
CA PRO A 82 -26.08 -14.01 5.27
C PRO A 82 -25.59 -12.80 4.47
N ASP A 83 -26.12 -11.59 4.71
CA ASP A 83 -25.74 -10.37 3.97
C ASP A 83 -24.35 -9.83 4.35
N LYS A 84 -23.87 -10.09 5.56
CA LYS A 84 -22.55 -9.60 6.04
C LYS A 84 -21.47 -10.68 6.03
N PHE A 85 -21.85 -11.94 6.27
CA PHE A 85 -20.94 -13.08 6.35
C PHE A 85 -21.14 -14.07 5.20
N GLY A 86 -21.39 -13.58 3.98
CA GLY A 86 -21.58 -14.42 2.80
C GLY A 86 -20.29 -15.01 2.22
N SER A 87 -19.12 -14.46 2.58
CA SER A 87 -17.81 -14.96 2.11
C SER A 87 -16.69 -14.67 3.11
N ILE A 88 -15.63 -15.49 3.09
CA ILE A 88 -14.45 -15.35 3.97
C ILE A 88 -13.77 -13.97 3.82
N PRO A 89 -13.63 -13.36 2.63
CA PRO A 89 -13.08 -12.01 2.52
C PRO A 89 -13.99 -10.93 3.11
N ALA A 90 -15.32 -11.10 2.99
CA ALA A 90 -16.29 -10.17 3.56
C ALA A 90 -16.33 -10.23 5.09
N ALA A 91 -16.10 -11.42 5.67
CA ALA A 91 -15.98 -11.63 7.11
C ALA A 91 -14.63 -11.19 7.71
N ALA A 92 -13.62 -10.96 6.86
CA ALA A 92 -12.31 -10.44 7.25
C ALA A 92 -12.24 -8.90 7.27
N TRP A 93 -13.28 -8.23 6.76
CA TRP A 93 -13.41 -6.77 6.68
C TRP A 93 -14.20 -6.23 7.88
#